data_AF-A0A3D0YQ75-F1
#
_entry.id   AF-A0A3D0YQ75-F1
#
_cell.length_a   1.000
_cell.length_b   1.000
_cell.length_c   1.000
_cell.angle_alpha   90.00
_cell.angle_beta   90.00
_cell.angle_gamma   90.00
#
_symmetry.space_group_name_H-M   'P 1'
#
loop_
_entity.id
_entity.type
_entity.pdbx_description
1 polymer ?
#
loop_
_entity_poly.entity_id
_entity_poly.type
_entity_poly.pdbx_seq_one_letter_code
_entity_poly.pdbx_strand_id
1 'polypeptide(L)'
;MRVCPRCQGDGKLPEKPCHTCSGGGVVRRSKNVEVSIPAGIGDGEVLRVAGEGEAVKGGRSGDLYLTVRMRRHPKFERNGFDVYSEEKISFPQAALGTKIDVNTLDGDVSLKIPVGTQSGTVMRLKSKGVPFLKRTGRGDHYVTVHVVVPTKLTRQQRKSLEGWDD
;
A
#
# COMPACT_ATOMS: atom_id res chain seq x y z
N MET A 1 -35.70 -41.38 8.93
CA MET A 1 -36.23 -40.06 9.34
C MET A 1 -36.50 -39.26 8.07
N ARG A 2 -37.73 -38.78 7.83
CA ARG A 2 -38.08 -38.00 6.63
C ARG A 2 -38.46 -36.60 7.06
N VAL A 3 -37.90 -35.59 6.40
CA VAL A 3 -38.19 -34.18 6.70
C VAL A 3 -39.67 -33.91 6.44
N CYS A 4 -40.36 -33.19 7.34
CA CYS A 4 -41.78 -32.91 7.21
C CYS A 4 -42.05 -32.12 5.90
N PRO A 5 -42.92 -32.59 4.99
CA PRO A 5 -43.13 -31.93 3.70
C PRO A 5 -43.84 -30.58 3.83
N ARG A 6 -44.56 -30.34 4.94
CA ARG A 6 -45.26 -29.08 5.20
C ARG A 6 -44.32 -27.96 5.67
N CYS A 7 -43.46 -28.22 6.66
CA CYS A 7 -42.57 -27.21 7.22
C CYS A 7 -41.11 -27.33 6.75
N GLN A 8 -40.79 -28.36 5.95
CA GLN A 8 -39.46 -28.61 5.40
C GLN A 8 -38.32 -28.61 6.42
N GLY A 9 -38.62 -28.86 7.70
CA GLY A 9 -37.63 -28.88 8.78
C GLY A 9 -37.65 -27.64 9.69
N ASP A 10 -38.41 -26.59 9.37
CA ASP A 10 -38.51 -25.37 10.18
C ASP A 10 -39.26 -25.55 11.51
N GLY A 11 -40.03 -26.63 11.66
CA GLY A 11 -40.80 -26.94 12.87
C GLY A 11 -42.01 -26.03 13.14
N LYS A 12 -42.11 -24.88 12.47
CA LYS A 12 -43.24 -23.93 12.56
C LYS A 12 -43.57 -23.37 11.18
N LEU A 13 -44.86 -23.18 10.91
CA LEU A 13 -45.37 -22.52 9.70
C LEU A 13 -46.09 -21.22 10.12
N PRO A 14 -45.79 -20.08 9.50
CA PRO A 14 -46.57 -18.88 9.71
C PRO A 14 -47.97 -19.07 9.11
N GLU A 15 -49.02 -18.67 9.84
CA GLU A 15 -50.42 -18.73 9.35
C GLU A 15 -50.64 -17.87 8.10
N LYS A 16 -49.90 -16.75 8.01
CA LYS A 16 -49.88 -15.86 6.84
C LYS A 16 -48.42 -15.63 6.40
N PRO A 17 -48.06 -15.95 5.14
CA PRO A 17 -46.71 -15.71 4.66
C PRO A 17 -46.42 -14.20 4.57
N CYS A 18 -45.20 -13.81 4.92
CA CYS A 18 -44.77 -12.41 4.82
C CYS A 18 -44.80 -11.93 3.37
N HIS A 19 -45.40 -10.77 3.10
CA HIS A 19 -45.49 -10.23 1.73
C HIS A 19 -44.13 -9.87 1.11
N THR A 20 -43.10 -9.65 1.92
CA THR A 20 -41.78 -9.21 1.46
C THR A 20 -40.81 -10.38 1.23
N CYS A 21 -40.87 -11.42 2.07
CA CYS A 21 -39.95 -12.56 1.98
C CYS A 21 -40.64 -13.89 1.67
N SER A 22 -41.98 -13.90 1.56
CA SER A 22 -42.82 -15.06 1.27
C SER A 22 -42.55 -16.27 2.19
N GLY A 23 -42.15 -16.02 3.44
CA GLY A 23 -41.81 -17.07 4.43
C GLY A 23 -40.34 -17.50 4.43
N GLY A 24 -39.51 -16.94 3.54
CA GLY A 24 -38.06 -17.22 3.46
C GLY A 24 -37.24 -16.66 4.62
N GLY A 25 -37.78 -15.73 5.40
CA GLY A 25 -37.14 -15.22 6.63
C GLY A 25 -35.93 -14.29 6.41
N VAL A 26 -35.50 -14.09 5.17
CA VAL A 26 -34.44 -13.16 4.75
C VAL A 26 -34.83 -12.48 3.44
N VAL A 27 -34.31 -11.28 3.19
CA VAL A 27 -34.55 -10.52 1.95
C VAL A 27 -33.24 -9.93 1.44
N ARG A 28 -33.08 -9.90 0.11
CA ARG A 28 -31.93 -9.27 -0.52
C ARG A 28 -32.11 -7.75 -0.50
N ARG A 29 -31.10 -7.03 0.00
CA ARG A 29 -31.07 -5.56 0.01
C ARG A 29 -29.67 -5.06 -0.32
N SER A 30 -29.58 -3.87 -0.90
CA SER A 30 -28.32 -3.13 -0.98
C SER A 30 -28.08 -2.42 0.35
N LYS A 31 -26.86 -2.52 0.88
CA LYS A 31 -26.43 -1.85 2.10
C LYS A 31 -25.06 -1.23 1.85
N ASN A 32 -24.89 0.02 2.28
CA ASN A 32 -23.58 0.66 2.33
C ASN A 32 -22.91 0.28 3.66
N VAL A 33 -21.64 -0.13 3.58
CA VAL A 33 -20.83 -0.50 4.74
C VAL A 33 -19.61 0.41 4.75
N GLU A 34 -19.48 1.22 5.80
CA GLU A 34 -18.30 2.05 6.00
C GLU A 34 -17.20 1.21 6.65
N VAL A 35 -16.02 1.21 6.03
CA VAL A 35 -14.87 0.44 6.50
C VAL A 35 -13.66 1.35 6.60
N SER A 36 -13.08 1.43 7.80
CA SER A 36 -11.81 2.12 8.01
C SER A 36 -10.66 1.19 7.66
N ILE A 37 -9.82 1.60 6.70
CA ILE A 37 -8.61 0.88 6.33
C ILE A 37 -7.47 1.34 7.26
N PRO A 38 -6.93 0.47 8.12
CA PRO A 38 -5.90 0.87 9.05
C PRO A 38 -4.60 1.21 8.32
N ALA A 39 -3.91 2.25 8.79
CA ALA A 39 -2.59 2.59 8.30
C ALA A 39 -1.62 1.42 8.50
N GLY A 40 -0.77 1.16 7.50
CA GLY A 40 0.21 0.09 7.54
C GLY A 40 -0.25 -1.25 7.00
N ILE A 41 -1.53 -1.41 6.62
CA ILE A 41 -2.04 -2.64 6.02
C ILE A 41 -1.20 -3.10 4.82
N GLY A 42 -0.84 -4.37 4.78
CA GLY A 42 -0.09 -5.00 3.68
C GLY A 42 -0.97 -5.37 2.48
N ASP A 43 -0.32 -5.69 1.36
CA ASP A 43 -1.00 -6.30 0.21
C ASP A 43 -1.47 -7.72 0.56
N GLY A 44 -2.70 -8.07 0.17
CA GLY A 44 -3.30 -9.37 0.43
C GLY A 44 -3.84 -9.55 1.84
N GLU A 45 -3.67 -8.58 2.74
CA GLU A 45 -4.27 -8.63 4.07
C GLU A 45 -5.80 -8.59 3.99
N VAL A 46 -6.44 -9.32 4.90
CA VAL A 46 -7.89 -9.47 4.95
C VAL A 46 -8.46 -8.73 6.16
N LEU A 47 -9.36 -7.80 5.90
CA LEU A 47 -10.14 -7.11 6.93
C LEU A 47 -11.48 -7.82 7.12
N ARG A 48 -11.78 -8.19 8.37
CA ARG A 48 -13.07 -8.76 8.75
C ARG A 48 -13.98 -7.65 9.27
N VAL A 49 -15.14 -7.48 8.65
CA VAL A 49 -16.22 -6.61 9.12
C VAL A 49 -17.31 -7.50 9.70
N ALA A 50 -17.35 -7.57 11.03
CA ALA A 50 -18.18 -8.52 11.76
C ALA A 50 -19.68 -8.22 11.58
N GLY A 51 -20.48 -9.25 11.31
CA GLY A 51 -21.94 -9.14 11.17
C GLY A 51 -22.43 -8.46 9.88
N GLU A 52 -21.53 -8.10 8.97
CA GLU A 52 -21.84 -7.47 7.68
C GLU A 52 -21.91 -8.46 6.50
N GLY A 53 -21.85 -9.76 6.78
CA GLY A 53 -22.06 -10.82 5.80
C GLY A 53 -23.53 -11.15 5.58
N GLU A 54 -23.77 -12.27 4.90
CA GLU A 54 -25.13 -12.69 4.55
C GLU A 54 -25.98 -13.01 5.79
N ALA A 55 -27.24 -12.57 5.76
CA ALA A 55 -28.22 -12.89 6.79
C ALA A 55 -28.73 -14.32 6.61
N VAL A 56 -28.94 -15.03 7.71
CA VAL A 56 -29.48 -16.39 7.72
C VAL A 56 -30.77 -16.42 8.53
N LYS A 57 -31.79 -17.14 8.06
CA LYS A 57 -33.05 -17.32 8.76
C LYS A 57 -32.81 -17.92 10.15
N GLY A 58 -33.23 -17.22 11.21
CA GLY A 58 -33.10 -17.69 12.59
C GLY A 58 -31.67 -17.66 13.16
N GLY A 59 -30.71 -17.03 12.46
CA GLY A 59 -29.31 -16.95 12.85
C GLY A 59 -28.78 -15.52 12.91
N ARG A 60 -27.51 -15.39 13.31
CA ARG A 60 -26.76 -14.13 13.16
C ARG A 60 -26.24 -14.04 11.72
N SER A 61 -26.11 -12.82 11.21
CA SER A 61 -25.43 -12.58 9.94
C SER A 61 -23.99 -13.09 9.99
N GLY A 62 -23.48 -13.52 8.84
CA GLY A 62 -22.07 -13.81 8.66
C GLY A 62 -21.20 -12.54 8.70
N ASP A 63 -19.95 -12.67 8.30
CA ASP A 63 -19.01 -11.56 8.23
C ASP A 63 -18.64 -11.23 6.79
N LEU A 64 -18.32 -9.96 6.56
CA LEU A 64 -17.75 -9.49 5.29
C LEU A 64 -16.22 -9.52 5.40
N TYR A 65 -15.57 -10.22 4.48
CA TYR A 65 -14.11 -10.27 4.38
C TYR A 65 -13.66 -9.43 3.18
N LEU A 66 -12.77 -8.48 3.42
CA LEU A 66 -12.23 -7.57 2.42
C LEU A 66 -10.74 -7.82 2.24
N THR A 67 -10.34 -8.27 1.06
CA THR A 67 -8.93 -8.45 0.72
C THR A 67 -8.37 -7.15 0.14
N VAL A 68 -7.38 -6.58 0.79
CA VAL A 68 -6.72 -5.35 0.33
C VAL A 68 -5.74 -5.68 -0.80
N ARG A 69 -5.81 -4.91 -1.88
CA ARG A 69 -4.85 -4.98 -3.00
C ARG A 69 -4.17 -3.65 -3.20
N MET A 70 -2.84 -3.63 -3.11
CA MET A 70 -2.03 -2.44 -3.25
C MET A 70 -1.76 -2.17 -4.72
N ARG A 71 -2.07 -0.94 -5.14
CA ARG A 71 -1.73 -0.48 -6.48
C ARG A 71 -0.24 -0.16 -6.55
N ARG A 72 0.41 -0.58 -7.64
CA ARG A 72 1.80 -0.21 -7.92
C ARG A 72 1.90 1.32 -8.06
N HIS A 73 2.95 1.89 -7.48
CA HIS A 73 3.24 3.31 -7.58
C HIS A 73 4.44 3.52 -8.52
N PRO A 74 4.45 4.53 -9.40
CA PRO A 74 5.53 4.73 -10.37
C PRO A 74 6.88 5.09 -9.71
N LYS A 75 6.86 5.73 -8.54
CA LYS A 75 8.07 6.21 -7.83
C LYS A 75 8.47 5.35 -6.63
N PHE A 76 7.53 4.60 -6.06
CA PHE A 76 7.72 3.95 -4.77
C PHE A 76 7.45 2.47 -4.88
N GLU A 77 8.37 1.69 -4.33
CA GLU A 77 8.18 0.29 -4.08
C GLU A 77 8.12 0.05 -2.58
N ARG A 78 7.14 -0.74 -2.13
CA ARG A 78 6.97 -1.07 -0.71
C ARG A 78 7.39 -2.52 -0.50
N ASN A 79 8.30 -2.74 0.45
CA ASN A 79 8.63 -4.08 0.94
C ASN A 79 8.44 -4.11 2.47
N GLY A 80 7.42 -4.83 2.93
CA GLY A 80 7.03 -4.85 4.34
C GLY A 80 6.58 -3.48 4.82
N PHE A 81 7.36 -2.85 5.70
CA PHE A 81 7.14 -1.49 6.20
C PHE A 81 8.12 -0.47 5.63
N ASP A 82 9.08 -0.91 4.82
CA ASP A 82 10.06 -0.04 4.21
C ASP A 82 9.62 0.38 2.81
N VAL A 83 10.06 1.57 2.42
CA VAL A 83 9.78 2.16 1.10
C VAL A 83 11.09 2.34 0.36
N TYR A 84 11.06 2.09 -0.93
CA TYR A 84 12.21 2.19 -1.82
C TYR A 84 11.89 3.17 -2.94
N SER A 85 12.83 4.04 -3.25
CA SER A 85 12.76 4.92 -4.42
C SER A 85 14.13 5.11 -5.02
N GLU A 86 14.14 5.63 -6.24
CA GLU A 86 15.34 5.98 -6.96
C GLU A 86 15.41 7.49 -7.17
N GLU A 87 16.59 8.06 -6.99
CA GLU A 87 16.87 9.46 -7.28
C GLU A 87 18.06 9.58 -8.22
N LYS A 88 17.95 10.47 -9.20
CA LYS A 88 18.98 10.67 -10.22
C LYS A 88 19.76 11.94 -9.91
N ILE A 89 21.08 11.82 -9.84
CA ILE A 89 21.98 12.97 -9.64
C ILE A 89 22.96 13.09 -10.79
N SER A 90 23.43 14.30 -11.06
CA SER A 90 24.47 14.53 -12.06
C SER A 90 25.84 14.12 -11.55
N PHE A 91 26.75 13.82 -12.48
CA PHE A 91 28.15 13.52 -12.17
C PHE A 91 28.82 14.58 -11.28
N PRO A 92 28.71 15.90 -11.54
CA PRO A 92 29.30 16.91 -10.65
C PRO A 92 28.70 16.90 -9.24
N GLN A 93 27.40 16.66 -9.11
CA GLN A 93 26.74 16.56 -7.79
C GLN A 93 27.23 15.35 -6.99
N ALA A 94 27.48 14.22 -7.66
CA ALA A 94 28.06 13.03 -7.04
C ALA A 94 29.51 13.27 -6.62
N ALA A 95 30.30 13.90 -7.49
CA ALA A 95 31.70 14.18 -7.26
C ALA A 95 31.92 15.22 -6.15
N LEU A 96 31.18 16.34 -6.17
CA LEU A 96 31.37 17.49 -5.26
C LEU A 96 30.47 17.44 -4.02
N GLY A 97 29.55 16.49 -3.96
CA GLY A 97 28.47 16.48 -2.97
C GLY A 97 27.42 17.54 -3.26
N THR A 98 26.22 17.33 -2.74
CA THR A 98 25.11 18.27 -2.91
C THR A 98 24.04 18.05 -1.83
N LYS A 99 22.98 18.84 -1.86
CA LYS A 99 21.71 18.51 -1.21
C LYS A 99 20.64 18.37 -2.30
N ILE A 100 19.82 17.36 -2.21
CA ILE A 100 18.68 17.14 -3.09
C ILE A 100 17.41 17.01 -2.25
N ASP A 101 16.27 17.40 -2.80
CA ASP A 101 14.98 17.16 -2.17
C ASP A 101 14.41 15.84 -2.67
N VAL A 102 14.10 14.95 -1.74
CA VAL A 102 13.55 13.62 -2.02
C VAL A 102 12.09 13.60 -1.61
N ASN A 103 11.21 13.23 -2.54
CA ASN A 103 9.80 13.03 -2.21
C ASN A 103 9.67 11.76 -1.37
N THR A 104 9.06 11.88 -0.19
CA THR A 104 8.67 10.75 0.67
C THR A 104 7.15 10.61 0.70
N LEU A 105 6.62 9.58 1.37
CA LEU A 105 5.16 9.43 1.52
C LEU A 105 4.51 10.56 2.33
N ASP A 106 5.28 11.27 3.17
CA ASP A 106 4.77 12.34 4.04
C ASP A 106 5.16 13.74 3.54
N GLY A 107 5.67 13.85 2.32
CA GLY A 107 6.20 15.09 1.73
C GLY A 107 7.72 15.08 1.55
N ASP A 108 8.26 16.25 1.23
CA ASP A 108 9.65 16.36 0.76
C ASP A 108 10.64 16.47 1.92
N VAL A 109 11.78 15.81 1.78
CA VAL A 109 12.86 15.82 2.76
C VAL A 109 14.18 16.10 2.04
N SER A 110 14.97 17.03 2.58
CA SER A 110 16.29 17.31 2.05
C SER A 110 17.29 16.21 2.44
N LEU A 111 17.85 15.53 1.44
CA LEU A 111 18.90 14.52 1.56
C LEU A 111 20.25 15.13 1.20
N LYS A 112 21.22 15.04 2.12
CA LYS A 112 22.61 15.43 1.87
C LYS A 112 23.33 14.29 1.16
N ILE A 113 23.87 14.57 -0.03
CA ILE A 113 24.70 13.67 -0.83
C ILE A 113 26.17 13.94 -0.50
N PRO A 114 26.90 12.96 0.07
CA PRO A 114 28.34 13.09 0.32
C PRO A 114 29.15 13.25 -0.96
N VAL A 115 30.30 13.90 -0.83
CA VAL A 115 31.35 13.96 -1.86
C VAL A 115 31.77 12.53 -2.21
N GLY A 116 31.90 12.23 -3.51
CA GLY A 116 32.33 10.92 -3.99
C GLY A 116 31.27 9.82 -3.93
N THR A 117 29.98 10.18 -3.84
CA THR A 117 28.88 9.20 -3.83
C THR A 117 28.89 8.38 -5.13
N GLN A 118 28.93 7.05 -4.99
CA GLN A 118 28.92 6.13 -6.14
C GLN A 118 27.50 5.85 -6.63
N SER A 119 27.35 5.55 -7.92
CA SER A 119 26.06 5.13 -8.47
C SER A 119 25.62 3.79 -7.86
N GLY A 120 24.34 3.67 -7.53
CA GLY A 120 23.78 2.53 -6.79
C GLY A 120 23.92 2.63 -5.27
N THR A 121 24.52 3.71 -4.74
CA THR A 121 24.59 3.91 -3.28
C THR A 121 23.17 4.04 -2.71
N VAL A 122 22.88 3.26 -1.68
CA VAL A 122 21.60 3.29 -0.97
C VAL A 122 21.74 4.16 0.27
N MET A 123 20.92 5.20 0.36
CA MET A 123 20.85 6.11 1.50
C MET A 123 19.56 5.90 2.27
N ARG A 124 19.65 5.86 3.61
CA ARG A 124 18.50 5.58 4.47
C ARG A 124 17.95 6.86 5.10
N LEU A 125 16.67 7.14 4.83
CA LEU A 125 15.87 8.14 5.54
C LEU A 125 15.11 7.45 6.68
N LYS A 126 15.59 7.66 7.90
CA LYS A 126 15.05 7.02 9.10
C LYS A 126 13.61 7.45 9.39
N SER A 127 12.74 6.50 9.72
CA SER A 127 11.33 6.70 10.07
C SER A 127 10.47 7.35 8.99
N LYS A 128 10.87 7.20 7.71
CA LYS A 128 10.14 7.73 6.54
C LYS A 128 9.45 6.65 5.70
N GLY A 129 9.43 5.40 6.17
CA GLY A 129 8.68 4.29 5.58
C GLY A 129 7.22 4.26 6.02
N VAL A 130 6.57 3.10 5.98
CA VAL A 130 5.15 2.92 6.30
C VAL A 130 4.94 2.70 7.82
N PRO A 131 3.83 3.19 8.42
CA PRO A 131 3.48 2.89 9.80
C PRO A 131 3.31 1.41 10.12
N PHE A 132 3.71 1.01 11.32
CA PHE A 132 3.48 -0.34 11.80
C PHE A 132 2.01 -0.56 12.15
N LEU A 133 1.47 -1.71 11.77
CA LEU A 133 0.11 -2.08 12.14
C LEU A 133 0.02 -2.31 13.66
N LYS A 134 -0.89 -1.59 14.34
CA LYS A 134 -1.16 -1.71 15.78
C LYS A 134 0.05 -1.46 16.70
N ARG A 135 1.11 -0.80 16.22
CA ARG A 135 2.31 -0.46 17.00
C ARG A 135 2.76 0.96 16.70
N THR A 136 3.44 1.57 17.65
CA THR A 136 4.07 2.89 17.45
C THR A 136 5.32 2.76 16.59
N GLY A 137 5.52 3.71 15.68
CA GLY A 137 6.68 3.76 14.80
C GLY A 137 6.35 3.45 13.34
N ARG A 138 7.39 3.51 12.51
CA ARG A 138 7.32 3.31 11.05
C ARG A 138 8.61 2.61 10.58
N GLY A 139 8.56 2.01 9.40
CA GLY A 139 9.76 1.60 8.68
C GLY A 139 10.57 2.79 8.15
N ASP A 140 11.57 2.48 7.34
CA ASP A 140 12.49 3.45 6.76
C ASP A 140 12.23 3.65 5.25
N HIS A 141 12.75 4.73 4.69
CA HIS A 141 12.75 4.96 3.25
C HIS A 141 14.18 4.89 2.72
N TYR A 142 14.43 3.92 1.84
CA TYR A 142 15.70 3.71 1.17
C TYR A 142 15.69 4.38 -0.20
N VAL A 143 16.68 5.24 -0.43
CA VAL A 143 16.83 5.98 -1.66
C VAL A 143 18.09 5.48 -2.36
N THR A 144 17.91 4.84 -3.51
CA THR A 144 19.02 4.44 -4.37
C THR A 144 19.40 5.60 -5.27
N VAL A 145 20.65 6.04 -5.19
CA VAL A 145 21.16 7.17 -5.96
C VAL A 145 21.79 6.68 -7.25
N HIS A 146 21.29 7.14 -8.40
CA HIS A 146 21.85 6.84 -9.71
C HIS A 146 22.54 8.07 -10.28
N VAL A 147 23.85 7.93 -10.56
CA VAL A 147 24.63 8.99 -11.21
C VAL A 147 24.38 8.92 -12.71
N VAL A 148 23.82 10.00 -13.26
CA VAL A 148 23.57 10.15 -14.69
C VAL A 148 24.78 10.83 -15.32
N VAL A 149 25.44 10.09 -16.22
CA VAL A 149 26.56 10.60 -17.02
C VAL A 149 25.98 11.36 -18.23
N PRO A 150 26.41 12.61 -18.49
CA PRO A 150 25.93 13.38 -19.63
C PRO A 150 26.37 12.74 -20.96
N THR A 151 25.46 12.67 -21.93
CA THR A 151 25.73 12.09 -23.27
C THR A 151 26.29 13.10 -24.27
N LYS A 152 26.20 14.40 -23.96
CA LYS A 152 26.70 15.50 -24.79
C LYS A 152 27.52 16.44 -23.92
N LEU A 153 28.69 16.82 -24.40
CA LEU A 153 29.63 17.70 -23.71
C LEU A 153 30.04 18.85 -24.63
N THR A 154 30.16 20.04 -24.06
CA THR A 154 30.78 21.18 -24.76
C THR A 154 32.29 20.96 -24.90
N ARG A 155 32.94 21.69 -25.83
CA ARG A 155 34.41 21.62 -25.98
C ARG A 155 35.14 21.90 -24.67
N GLN A 156 34.65 22.86 -23.89
CA GLN A 156 35.23 23.22 -22.59
C GLN A 156 35.06 22.09 -21.56
N GLN A 157 33.86 21.50 -21.44
CA GLN A 157 33.61 20.39 -20.52
C GLN A 157 34.44 19.15 -20.87
N ARG A 158 34.56 18.82 -22.16
CA ARG A 158 35.40 17.71 -22.62
C ARG A 158 36.86 17.92 -22.21
N LYS A 159 37.43 19.10 -22.51
CA LYS A 159 38.82 19.41 -22.16
C LYS A 159 39.07 19.33 -20.65
N SER A 160 38.10 19.77 -19.84
CA SER A 160 38.20 19.67 -18.38
C SER A 160 38.16 18.23 -17.87
N LEU A 161 37.43 17.32 -18.52
CA LEU A 161 37.38 15.91 -18.14
C LEU A 161 38.62 15.15 -18.62
N GLU A 162 39.09 15.42 -19.84
CA GLU A 162 40.31 14.80 -20.38
C GLU A 162 41.54 15.11 -19.50
N GLY A 163 41.65 16.33 -18.97
CA GLY A 163 42.72 16.69 -18.02
C GLY A 163 42.52 16.21 -16.58
N TRP A 164 41.47 15.44 -16.29
CA TRP A 164 41.20 14.87 -14.96
C TRP A 164 41.64 13.41 -14.84
N ASP A 165 41.84 12.74 -15.97
CA ASP A 165 42.31 11.35 -16.06
C ASP A 165 43.86 11.21 -16.02
N ASP A 166 44.58 12.35 -15.98
CA ASP A 166 46.05 12.46 -15.81
C ASP A 166 46.44 12.67 -14.32
#